data_AF-A0A7S2JBR9-F1
#
_entry.id   AF-A0A7S2JBR9-F1
#
_cell.length_a   1.000
_cell.length_b   1.000
_cell.length_c   1.000
_cell.angle_alpha   90.00
_cell.angle_beta   90.00
_cell.angle_gamma   90.00
#
_symmetry.space_group_name_H-M   'P 1'
#
loop_
_entity.id
_entity.type
_entity.pdbx_description
1 polymer ?
#
loop_
_entity_poly.entity_id
_entity_poly.type
_entity_poly.pdbx_seq_one_letter_code
_entity_poly.pdbx_strand_id
1 'polypeptide(L)'
;MAEGRELAIKRGAGDAQDVQSVLDQKVLETPRTLEACKRLGLMLEDLRIRSYDSFHIPGDLKQKQQLRFEHFEKKRRERHSQVLAERAKVIAQDAKKGEIPRVQSAQFLSMLEGLFEKEAKRLEVDLKGQLRSHGALVRENEEQLKREDQLQDRLAIHEQRRAKSQQHFDRVGLEVKAKTDLRLEKSADLVAKQESEFDEKIGKFKKSMLAEEERLLRFRDAQGQEASDKAAVFKEKVEGIKRKAEQRQLDKRLDGEKKLQDLGRKIAEVDSNREREQQARMIRSEQQHLHIADVRDNKERMDRVGEHRRLEMREQGEAEVERIETLLALKDQLLEQRKARNLKAEASRNSRGLSLRRDCLPGPGQYEAPPSSLQEMPVVKIGNAKVPGMVDEAIKGTAANPAPGTYDFKVLANGDALSQANARGGKIGEGDRKSFLDEAQKLKEFVPAPGRYEAAKSSLEAKAPKMARAKFDDQAFCNDKKSAKNFPAWARPATETPGPAGYSVDDYSRKEVLRRAQKSLPNLTRDMLRPGKLNVAEGK
;
A
#
# COMPACT_ATOMS: atom_id res chain seq x y z
N MET A 1 -23.48 -45.03 -1.18
CA MET A 1 -24.42 -45.20 -2.31
C MET A 1 -25.11 -43.87 -2.64
N ALA A 2 -24.34 -42.79 -2.86
CA ALA A 2 -24.87 -41.48 -3.26
C ALA A 2 -23.74 -40.58 -3.82
N GLU A 3 -22.95 -41.08 -4.77
CA GLU A 3 -21.99 -40.28 -5.54
C GLU A 3 -22.07 -40.75 -7.00
N GLY A 4 -22.64 -39.94 -7.89
CA GLY A 4 -22.72 -40.33 -9.30
C GLY A 4 -23.70 -39.60 -10.21
N ARG A 5 -23.95 -38.29 -10.02
CA ARG A 5 -24.82 -37.51 -10.95
C ARG A 5 -24.44 -36.02 -11.09
N GLU A 6 -23.17 -35.67 -11.33
CA GLU A 6 -22.80 -34.27 -11.65
C GLU A 6 -21.79 -34.08 -12.81
N LEU A 7 -21.58 -35.07 -13.69
CA LEU A 7 -20.53 -34.98 -14.73
C LEU A 7 -21.01 -34.92 -16.20
N ALA A 8 -22.24 -34.48 -16.49
CA ALA A 8 -22.78 -34.57 -17.86
C ALA A 8 -23.45 -33.29 -18.42
N ILE A 9 -22.96 -32.08 -18.12
CA ILE A 9 -23.51 -30.83 -18.73
C ILE A 9 -22.44 -29.96 -19.45
N LYS A 10 -21.15 -30.30 -19.46
CA LYS A 10 -20.08 -29.45 -20.05
C LYS A 10 -19.54 -29.91 -21.43
N ARG A 11 -20.40 -30.30 -22.39
CA ARG A 11 -19.93 -30.64 -23.75
C ARG A 11 -20.63 -29.91 -24.91
N GLY A 12 -21.50 -28.92 -24.65
CA GLY A 12 -22.28 -28.25 -25.70
C GLY A 12 -21.93 -26.78 -26.00
N ALA A 13 -20.96 -26.17 -25.31
CA ALA A 13 -20.70 -24.71 -25.40
C ALA A 13 -19.38 -24.34 -26.11
N GLY A 14 -18.63 -25.32 -26.65
CA GLY A 14 -17.33 -25.09 -27.29
C GLY A 14 -17.44 -24.50 -28.71
N ASP A 15 -18.42 -24.93 -29.50
CA ASP A 15 -18.39 -24.67 -30.94
C ASP A 15 -18.84 -23.26 -31.35
N ALA A 16 -19.60 -22.55 -30.49
CA ALA A 16 -20.08 -21.21 -30.81
C ALA A 16 -18.99 -20.12 -30.67
N GLN A 17 -18.04 -20.30 -29.73
CA GLN A 17 -16.94 -19.35 -29.55
C GLN A 17 -15.93 -19.42 -30.70
N ASP A 18 -15.76 -20.60 -31.30
CA ASP A 18 -14.85 -20.79 -32.43
C ASP A 18 -15.34 -20.07 -33.70
N VAL A 19 -16.65 -20.05 -33.97
CA VAL A 19 -17.20 -19.37 -35.16
C VAL A 19 -17.02 -17.84 -35.08
N GLN A 20 -17.20 -17.25 -33.90
CA GLN A 20 -16.98 -15.81 -33.70
C GLN A 20 -15.50 -15.43 -33.79
N SER A 21 -14.61 -16.29 -33.28
CA SER A 21 -13.16 -16.09 -33.40
C SER A 21 -12.67 -16.07 -34.85
N VAL A 22 -13.29 -16.88 -35.73
CA VAL A 22 -12.97 -16.94 -37.16
C VAL A 22 -13.49 -15.72 -37.90
N LEU A 23 -14.67 -15.22 -37.55
CA LEU A 23 -15.22 -13.99 -38.13
C LEU A 23 -14.40 -12.76 -37.73
N ASP A 24 -13.99 -12.66 -36.47
CA ASP A 24 -13.13 -11.58 -35.99
C ASP A 24 -11.76 -11.59 -36.69
N GLN A 25 -11.20 -12.78 -36.98
CA GLN A 25 -9.94 -12.89 -37.75
C GLN A 25 -10.08 -12.39 -39.19
N LYS A 26 -11.20 -12.65 -39.87
CA LYS A 26 -11.41 -12.18 -41.26
C LYS A 26 -11.50 -10.65 -41.35
N VAL A 27 -12.02 -9.98 -40.31
CA VAL A 27 -12.09 -8.51 -40.29
C VAL A 27 -10.68 -7.89 -40.24
N LEU A 28 -9.73 -8.58 -39.60
CA LEU A 28 -8.35 -8.11 -39.42
C LEU A 28 -7.51 -8.16 -40.71
N GLU A 29 -7.87 -9.01 -41.67
CA GLU A 29 -7.13 -9.17 -42.94
C GLU A 29 -7.50 -8.15 -44.02
N THR A 30 -8.40 -7.21 -43.71
CA THR A 30 -8.79 -6.17 -44.68
C THR A 30 -7.63 -5.20 -44.97
N PRO A 31 -7.44 -4.73 -46.23
CA PRO A 31 -6.32 -3.84 -46.59
C PRO A 31 -6.19 -2.60 -45.71
N ARG A 32 -7.33 -2.01 -45.34
CA ARG A 32 -7.39 -0.84 -44.44
C ARG A 32 -6.91 -1.15 -43.02
N THR A 33 -7.12 -2.38 -42.56
CA THR A 33 -6.64 -2.83 -41.26
C THR A 33 -5.16 -3.14 -41.31
N LEU A 34 -4.66 -3.70 -42.42
CA LEU A 34 -3.22 -3.86 -42.66
C LEU A 34 -2.50 -2.50 -42.64
N GLU A 35 -3.07 -1.49 -43.29
CA GLU A 35 -2.51 -0.13 -43.28
C GLU A 35 -2.55 0.48 -41.87
N ALA A 36 -3.65 0.33 -41.14
CA ALA A 36 -3.75 0.78 -39.74
C ALA A 36 -2.71 0.10 -38.84
N CYS A 37 -2.51 -1.20 -38.99
CA CYS A 37 -1.46 -1.96 -38.30
C CYS A 37 -0.06 -1.43 -38.65
N LYS A 38 0.21 -1.17 -39.94
CA LYS A 38 1.48 -0.63 -40.44
C LYS A 38 1.79 0.74 -39.81
N ARG A 39 0.79 1.64 -39.76
CA ARG A 39 0.91 2.97 -39.14
C ARG A 39 1.17 2.92 -37.63
N LEU A 40 0.61 1.92 -36.95
CA LEU A 40 0.82 1.71 -35.50
C LEU A 40 2.07 0.88 -35.19
N GLY A 41 2.76 0.34 -36.19
CA GLY A 41 3.87 -0.59 -35.98
C GLY A 41 3.44 -1.87 -35.27
N LEU A 42 2.20 -2.32 -35.47
CA LEU A 42 1.66 -3.57 -34.93
C LEU A 42 1.69 -4.68 -35.98
N MET A 43 1.96 -5.90 -35.56
CA MET A 43 1.91 -7.07 -36.43
C MET A 43 0.54 -7.75 -36.34
N LEU A 44 0.11 -8.46 -37.38
CA LEU A 44 -1.13 -9.23 -37.32
C LEU A 44 -1.07 -10.36 -36.28
N GLU A 45 0.11 -10.93 -36.02
CA GLU A 45 0.27 -11.97 -34.99
C GLU A 45 -0.01 -11.45 -33.57
N ASP A 46 0.09 -10.14 -33.35
CA ASP A 46 -0.19 -9.49 -32.06
C ASP A 46 -1.69 -9.41 -31.75
N LEU A 47 -2.54 -9.49 -32.78
CA LEU A 47 -4.00 -9.42 -32.69
C LEU A 47 -4.64 -10.81 -32.68
N ARG A 48 -3.89 -11.84 -33.08
CA ARG A 48 -4.38 -13.20 -33.15
C ARG A 48 -4.69 -13.75 -31.76
N ILE A 49 -5.87 -14.35 -31.62
CA ILE A 49 -6.28 -15.05 -30.40
C ILE A 49 -5.38 -16.26 -30.20
N ARG A 50 -4.84 -16.44 -28.99
CA ARG A 50 -3.99 -17.59 -28.62
C ARG A 50 -4.69 -18.40 -27.54
N SER A 51 -4.61 -19.72 -27.62
CA SER A 51 -5.18 -20.60 -26.59
C SER A 51 -4.40 -20.48 -25.27
N TYR A 52 -5.07 -20.75 -24.16
CA TYR A 52 -4.44 -20.80 -22.83
C TYR A 52 -3.23 -21.75 -22.78
N ASP A 53 -3.32 -22.88 -23.48
CA ASP A 53 -2.27 -23.91 -23.53
C ASP A 53 -1.00 -23.45 -24.25
N SER A 54 -1.10 -22.47 -25.15
CA SER A 54 0.08 -21.92 -25.84
C SER A 54 1.04 -21.17 -24.92
N PHE A 55 0.59 -20.80 -23.71
CA PHE A 55 1.40 -20.13 -22.68
C PHE A 55 2.02 -21.12 -21.68
N HIS A 56 1.80 -22.43 -21.86
CA HIS A 56 2.32 -23.45 -20.98
C HIS A 56 3.84 -23.60 -21.14
N ILE A 57 4.57 -23.51 -20.04
CA ILE A 57 6.00 -23.88 -19.98
C ILE A 57 6.13 -25.06 -19.01
N PRO A 58 6.73 -26.19 -19.44
CA PRO A 58 6.94 -27.34 -18.57
C PRO A 58 7.68 -26.94 -17.28
N GLY A 59 7.12 -27.30 -16.12
CA GLY A 59 7.70 -27.01 -14.81
C GLY A 59 7.29 -25.66 -14.19
N ASP A 60 6.54 -24.81 -14.90
CA ASP A 60 6.00 -23.58 -14.33
C ASP A 60 4.72 -23.80 -13.51
N LEU A 61 4.49 -22.91 -12.54
CA LEU A 61 3.23 -22.85 -11.79
C LEU A 61 2.08 -22.45 -12.72
N LYS A 62 0.91 -23.09 -12.55
CA LYS A 62 -0.33 -22.74 -13.27
C LYS A 62 -0.68 -21.26 -13.18
N GLN A 63 -0.41 -20.63 -12.04
CA GLN A 63 -0.65 -19.20 -11.82
C GLN A 63 0.21 -18.30 -12.73
N LYS A 64 1.44 -18.70 -13.06
CA LYS A 64 2.28 -17.95 -14.01
C LYS A 64 1.72 -18.05 -15.43
N GLN A 65 1.30 -19.24 -15.85
CA GLN A 65 0.64 -19.43 -17.14
C GLN A 65 -0.61 -18.56 -17.25
N GLN A 66 -1.42 -18.53 -16.19
CA GLN A 66 -2.60 -17.66 -16.12
C GLN A 66 -2.23 -16.18 -16.22
N LEU A 67 -1.23 -15.71 -15.50
CA LEU A 67 -0.76 -14.32 -15.59
C LEU A 67 -0.28 -13.95 -17.00
N ARG A 68 0.47 -14.83 -17.66
CA ARG A 68 0.91 -14.62 -19.06
C ARG A 68 -0.28 -14.53 -20.02
N PHE A 69 -1.25 -15.43 -19.88
CA PHE A 69 -2.46 -15.44 -20.69
C PHE A 69 -3.31 -14.18 -20.48
N GLU A 70 -3.59 -13.82 -19.23
CA GLU A 70 -4.37 -12.61 -18.89
C GLU A 70 -3.66 -11.34 -19.38
N HIS A 71 -2.34 -11.28 -19.24
CA HIS A 71 -1.53 -10.18 -19.75
C HIS A 71 -1.61 -10.06 -21.27
N PHE A 72 -1.45 -11.18 -21.98
CA PHE A 72 -1.59 -11.23 -23.44
C PHE A 72 -2.99 -10.80 -23.89
N GLU A 73 -4.06 -11.36 -23.30
CA GLU A 73 -5.44 -11.04 -23.65
C GLU A 73 -5.78 -9.56 -23.38
N LYS A 74 -5.25 -8.99 -22.29
CA LYS A 74 -5.40 -7.56 -22.00
C LYS A 74 -4.71 -6.71 -23.08
N LYS A 75 -3.47 -7.05 -23.44
CA LYS A 75 -2.70 -6.34 -24.48
C LYS A 75 -3.32 -6.49 -25.86
N ARG A 76 -3.75 -7.70 -26.22
CA ARG A 76 -4.43 -7.99 -27.50
C ARG A 76 -5.67 -7.12 -27.65
N ARG A 77 -6.52 -7.05 -26.61
CA ARG A 77 -7.74 -6.21 -26.63
C ARG A 77 -7.40 -4.72 -26.76
N GLU A 78 -6.39 -4.25 -26.05
CA GLU A 78 -5.92 -2.86 -26.16
C GLU A 78 -5.41 -2.54 -27.57
N ARG A 79 -4.54 -3.39 -28.13
CA ARG A 79 -3.99 -3.27 -29.50
C ARG A 79 -5.11 -3.33 -30.53
N HIS A 80 -6.06 -4.24 -30.37
CA HIS A 80 -7.22 -4.37 -31.26
C HIS A 80 -8.07 -3.09 -31.28
N SER A 81 -8.33 -2.49 -30.10
CA SER A 81 -9.02 -1.21 -30.01
C SER A 81 -8.28 -0.08 -30.73
N GLN A 82 -6.94 -0.01 -30.55
CA GLN A 82 -6.09 0.96 -31.25
C GLN A 82 -6.16 0.79 -32.77
N VAL A 83 -6.10 -0.44 -33.26
CA VAL A 83 -6.18 -0.76 -34.70
C VAL A 83 -7.54 -0.38 -35.27
N LEU A 84 -8.64 -0.65 -34.57
CA LEU A 84 -9.97 -0.22 -35.01
C LEU A 84 -10.10 1.30 -35.09
N ALA A 85 -9.53 2.02 -34.12
CA ALA A 85 -9.52 3.48 -34.11
C ALA A 85 -8.70 4.06 -35.28
N GLU A 86 -7.51 3.51 -35.56
CA GLU A 86 -6.70 3.93 -36.71
C GLU A 86 -7.31 3.53 -38.05
N ARG A 87 -7.92 2.35 -38.15
CA ARG A 87 -8.67 1.93 -39.34
C ARG A 87 -9.78 2.92 -39.68
N ALA A 88 -10.50 3.42 -38.67
CA ALA A 88 -11.49 4.47 -38.88
C ALA A 88 -10.87 5.76 -39.42
N LYS A 89 -9.66 6.13 -38.98
CA LYS A 89 -8.91 7.28 -39.54
C LYS A 89 -8.46 7.04 -40.98
N VAL A 90 -7.99 5.84 -41.31
CA VAL A 90 -7.64 5.46 -42.70
C VAL A 90 -8.87 5.61 -43.60
N ILE A 91 -10.00 5.04 -43.20
CA ILE A 91 -11.27 5.16 -43.94
C ILE A 91 -11.66 6.64 -44.15
N ALA A 92 -11.54 7.48 -43.12
CA ALA A 92 -11.84 8.90 -43.21
C ALA A 92 -10.85 9.67 -44.12
N GLN A 93 -9.58 9.26 -44.17
CA GLN A 93 -8.58 9.85 -45.06
C GLN A 93 -8.80 9.44 -46.52
N ASP A 94 -9.11 8.17 -46.78
CA ASP A 94 -9.45 7.68 -48.12
C ASP A 94 -10.69 8.40 -48.66
N ALA A 95 -11.69 8.63 -47.81
CA ALA A 95 -12.85 9.43 -48.15
C ALA A 95 -12.49 10.89 -48.52
N LYS A 96 -11.50 11.50 -47.84
CA LYS A 96 -11.03 12.86 -48.13
C LYS A 96 -10.16 12.97 -49.38
N LYS A 97 -9.41 11.93 -49.75
CA LYS A 97 -8.55 11.91 -50.95
C LYS A 97 -9.35 11.85 -52.26
N GLY A 98 -10.67 11.71 -52.20
CA GLY A 98 -11.54 11.90 -53.37
C GLY A 98 -11.54 10.73 -54.36
N GLU A 99 -11.00 9.57 -54.00
CA GLU A 99 -11.01 8.36 -54.82
C GLU A 99 -12.40 7.67 -54.91
N ILE A 100 -13.47 8.33 -54.47
CA ILE A 100 -14.85 7.87 -54.65
C ILE A 100 -15.53 8.77 -55.71
N PRO A 101 -15.49 8.39 -57.00
CA PRO A 101 -16.04 9.20 -58.07
C PRO A 101 -17.56 9.04 -58.11
N ARG A 102 -18.33 9.82 -57.33
CA ARG A 102 -19.76 10.11 -57.64
C ARG A 102 -20.55 11.09 -56.76
N VAL A 103 -19.94 11.95 -55.95
CA VAL A 103 -20.73 12.69 -54.93
C VAL A 103 -20.61 14.21 -55.09
N GLN A 104 -21.33 14.77 -56.08
CA GLN A 104 -21.59 16.23 -56.14
C GLN A 104 -22.53 16.71 -55.01
N SER A 105 -23.12 15.80 -54.23
CA SER A 105 -23.76 16.14 -52.95
C SER A 105 -22.75 16.44 -51.84
N ALA A 106 -21.44 16.30 -52.06
CA ALA A 106 -20.41 16.48 -51.04
C ALA A 106 -20.26 17.92 -50.53
N GLN A 107 -20.60 18.96 -51.30
CA GLN A 107 -20.55 20.34 -50.80
C GLN A 107 -21.73 20.65 -49.86
N PHE A 108 -22.93 20.20 -50.19
CA PHE A 108 -24.11 20.36 -49.34
C PHE A 108 -24.03 19.46 -48.11
N LEU A 109 -23.54 18.22 -48.30
CA LEU A 109 -23.21 17.31 -47.21
C LEU A 109 -22.07 17.86 -46.36
N SER A 110 -21.02 18.47 -46.92
CA SER A 110 -19.93 19.10 -46.14
C SER A 110 -20.43 20.29 -45.31
N MET A 111 -21.40 21.06 -45.81
CA MET A 111 -22.01 22.15 -45.06
C MET A 111 -22.94 21.63 -43.94
N LEU A 112 -23.75 20.61 -44.22
CA LEU A 112 -24.55 19.91 -43.21
C LEU A 112 -23.66 19.18 -42.20
N GLU A 113 -22.57 18.56 -42.64
CA GLU A 113 -21.54 17.92 -41.83
C GLU A 113 -20.82 18.95 -40.96
N GLY A 114 -20.57 20.16 -41.48
CA GLY A 114 -20.06 21.27 -40.67
C GLY A 114 -21.04 21.77 -39.61
N LEU A 115 -22.35 21.79 -39.89
CA LEU A 115 -23.38 22.11 -38.90
C LEU A 115 -23.54 20.99 -37.88
N PHE A 116 -23.56 19.73 -38.31
CA PHE A 116 -23.60 18.57 -37.43
C PHE A 116 -22.32 18.42 -36.62
N GLU A 117 -21.15 18.76 -37.15
CA GLU A 117 -19.89 18.80 -36.39
C GLU A 117 -19.91 19.89 -35.33
N LYS A 118 -20.48 21.06 -35.63
CA LYS A 118 -20.62 22.14 -34.64
C LYS A 118 -21.59 21.76 -33.54
N GLU A 119 -22.75 21.18 -33.90
CA GLU A 119 -23.72 20.71 -32.92
C GLU A 119 -23.18 19.50 -32.14
N ALA A 120 -22.46 18.58 -32.79
CA ALA A 120 -21.80 17.47 -32.14
C ALA A 120 -20.69 17.95 -31.20
N LYS A 121 -19.88 18.96 -31.58
CA LYS A 121 -18.88 19.57 -30.69
C LYS A 121 -19.54 20.29 -29.51
N ARG A 122 -20.67 20.97 -29.74
CA ARG A 122 -21.45 21.59 -28.67
C ARG A 122 -21.98 20.53 -27.70
N LEU A 123 -22.58 19.45 -28.22
CA LEU A 123 -23.06 18.32 -27.42
C LEU A 123 -21.90 17.60 -26.72
N GLU A 124 -20.74 17.47 -27.36
CA GLU A 124 -19.55 16.87 -26.76
C GLU A 124 -19.02 17.74 -25.61
N VAL A 125 -19.01 19.07 -25.77
CA VAL A 125 -18.65 20.00 -24.70
C VAL A 125 -19.65 19.96 -23.55
N ASP A 126 -20.95 19.90 -23.86
CA ASP A 126 -22.00 19.80 -22.84
C ASP A 126 -21.95 18.46 -22.10
N LEU A 127 -21.80 17.35 -22.81
CA LEU A 127 -21.58 16.02 -22.24
C LEU A 127 -20.30 15.96 -21.41
N LYS A 128 -19.19 16.57 -21.86
CA LYS A 128 -17.97 16.69 -21.03
C LYS A 128 -18.21 17.56 -19.80
N GLY A 129 -19.07 18.57 -19.88
CA GLY A 129 -19.55 19.36 -18.75
C GLY A 129 -20.29 18.48 -17.74
N GLN A 130 -21.32 17.77 -18.20
CA GLN A 130 -22.13 16.84 -17.41
C GLN A 130 -21.29 15.70 -16.82
N LEU A 131 -20.31 15.17 -17.55
CA LEU A 131 -19.44 14.10 -17.08
C LEU A 131 -18.46 14.60 -16.02
N ARG A 132 -18.02 15.87 -16.10
CA ARG A 132 -17.24 16.51 -15.04
C ARG A 132 -18.09 16.80 -13.81
N SER A 133 -19.32 17.29 -13.95
CA SER A 133 -20.20 17.51 -12.81
C SER A 133 -20.61 16.20 -12.14
N HIS A 134 -20.94 15.16 -12.92
CA HIS A 134 -21.21 13.81 -12.41
C HIS A 134 -19.95 13.22 -11.78
N GLY A 135 -18.77 13.41 -12.37
CA GLY A 135 -17.51 12.99 -11.80
C GLY A 135 -17.20 13.68 -10.46
N ALA A 136 -17.54 14.96 -10.31
CA ALA A 136 -17.41 15.68 -9.05
C ALA A 136 -18.40 15.13 -7.99
N LEU A 137 -19.66 14.91 -8.36
CA LEU A 137 -20.67 14.31 -7.48
C LEU A 137 -20.30 12.88 -7.06
N VAL A 138 -19.75 12.06 -7.97
CA VAL A 138 -19.28 10.71 -7.64
C VAL A 138 -18.14 10.76 -6.64
N ARG A 139 -17.16 11.67 -6.81
CA ARG A 139 -16.08 11.85 -5.84
C ARG A 139 -16.60 12.30 -4.48
N GLU A 140 -17.55 13.24 -4.45
CA GLU A 140 -18.17 13.70 -3.21
C GLU A 140 -18.93 12.56 -2.51
N ASN A 141 -19.68 11.74 -3.25
CA ASN A 141 -20.35 10.55 -2.74
C ASN A 141 -19.35 9.50 -2.24
N GLU A 142 -18.23 9.28 -2.95
CA GLU A 142 -17.16 8.36 -2.51
C GLU A 142 -16.48 8.87 -1.23
N GLU A 143 -16.25 10.18 -1.11
CA GLU A 143 -15.74 10.80 0.11
C GLU A 143 -16.73 10.69 1.27
N GLN A 144 -18.02 10.89 1.01
CA GLN A 144 -19.06 10.71 2.00
C GLN A 144 -19.13 9.24 2.47
N LEU A 145 -19.09 8.29 1.54
CA LEU A 145 -19.08 6.86 1.86
C LEU A 145 -17.86 6.49 2.72
N LYS A 146 -16.67 7.02 2.39
CA LYS A 146 -15.46 6.85 3.22
C LYS A 146 -15.63 7.45 4.62
N ARG A 147 -16.32 8.59 4.76
CA ARG A 147 -16.61 9.18 6.09
C ARG A 147 -17.60 8.31 6.87
N GLU A 148 -18.61 7.76 6.21
CA GLU A 148 -19.57 6.82 6.80
C GLU A 148 -18.89 5.52 7.23
N ASP A 149 -18.02 4.94 6.41
CA ASP A 149 -17.23 3.74 6.74
C ASP A 149 -16.34 4.00 7.97
N GLN A 150 -15.63 5.14 8.02
CA GLN A 150 -14.83 5.51 9.19
C GLN A 150 -15.67 5.70 10.45
N LEU A 151 -16.90 6.21 10.32
CA LEU A 151 -17.83 6.32 11.44
C LEU A 151 -18.32 4.94 11.89
N GLN A 152 -18.64 4.04 10.96
CA GLN A 152 -19.02 2.66 11.27
C GLN A 152 -17.89 1.91 11.98
N ASP A 153 -16.65 2.04 11.50
CA ASP A 153 -15.47 1.45 12.15
C ASP A 153 -15.29 1.98 13.58
N ARG A 154 -15.46 3.30 13.79
CA ARG A 154 -15.41 3.90 15.12
C ARG A 154 -16.52 3.37 16.01
N LEU A 155 -17.75 3.26 15.51
CA LEU A 155 -18.89 2.70 16.24
C LEU A 155 -18.64 1.24 16.61
N ALA A 156 -18.13 0.42 15.68
CA ALA A 156 -17.77 -0.97 15.92
C ALA A 156 -16.69 -1.09 17.01
N ILE A 157 -15.67 -0.23 17.00
CA ILE A 157 -14.66 -0.17 18.07
C ILE A 157 -15.31 0.19 19.42
N HIS A 158 -16.23 1.17 19.44
CA HIS A 158 -16.95 1.55 20.66
C HIS A 158 -17.83 0.41 21.19
N GLU A 159 -18.53 -0.31 20.31
CA GLU A 159 -19.33 -1.48 20.68
C GLU A 159 -18.45 -2.61 21.20
N GLN A 160 -17.33 -2.92 20.55
CA GLN A 160 -16.37 -3.90 21.05
C GLN A 160 -15.83 -3.52 22.42
N ARG A 161 -15.57 -2.22 22.67
CA ARG A 161 -15.14 -1.74 24.00
C ARG A 161 -16.27 -1.89 25.03
N ARG A 162 -17.52 -1.57 24.68
CA ARG A 162 -18.68 -1.79 25.55
C ARG A 162 -18.86 -3.28 25.86
N ALA A 163 -18.79 -4.16 24.87
CA ALA A 163 -18.90 -5.60 25.05
C ALA A 163 -17.78 -6.16 25.94
N LYS A 164 -16.52 -5.76 25.72
CA LYS A 164 -15.40 -6.13 26.59
C LYS A 164 -15.58 -5.62 28.02
N SER A 165 -16.08 -4.40 28.18
CA SER A 165 -16.40 -3.83 29.50
C SER A 165 -17.52 -4.61 30.19
N GLN A 166 -18.60 -4.94 29.47
CA GLN A 166 -19.70 -5.76 29.98
C GLN A 166 -19.22 -7.14 30.38
N GLN A 167 -18.48 -7.85 29.51
CA GLN A 167 -17.88 -9.15 29.84
C GLN A 167 -16.97 -9.07 31.07
N HIS A 168 -16.21 -7.98 31.23
CA HIS A 168 -15.40 -7.75 32.42
C HIS A 168 -16.29 -7.58 33.67
N PHE A 169 -17.34 -6.77 33.59
CA PHE A 169 -18.28 -6.59 34.71
C PHE A 169 -19.04 -7.89 35.04
N ASP A 170 -19.46 -8.66 34.04
CA ASP A 170 -20.12 -9.95 34.21
C ASP A 170 -19.17 -10.96 34.88
N ARG A 171 -17.90 -11.02 34.45
CA ARG A 171 -16.89 -11.87 35.08
C ARG A 171 -16.65 -11.46 36.53
N VAL A 172 -16.49 -10.16 36.80
CA VAL A 172 -16.32 -9.66 38.18
C VAL A 172 -17.58 -9.95 39.00
N GLY A 173 -18.77 -9.79 38.43
CA GLY A 173 -20.04 -10.13 39.06
C GLY A 173 -20.14 -11.61 39.42
N LEU A 174 -19.74 -12.50 38.53
CA LEU A 174 -19.66 -13.95 38.77
C LEU A 174 -18.62 -14.29 39.85
N GLU A 175 -17.44 -13.65 39.85
CA GLU A 175 -16.42 -13.84 40.89
C GLU A 175 -16.89 -13.34 42.25
N VAL A 176 -17.58 -12.20 42.30
CA VAL A 176 -18.16 -11.65 43.53
C VAL A 176 -19.27 -12.57 44.02
N LYS A 177 -20.17 -13.03 43.13
CA LYS A 177 -21.23 -13.98 43.47
C LYS A 177 -20.65 -15.29 44.01
N ALA A 178 -19.66 -15.87 43.35
CA ALA A 178 -18.99 -17.07 43.84
C ALA A 178 -18.34 -16.85 45.22
N LYS A 179 -17.76 -15.67 45.47
CA LYS A 179 -17.21 -15.31 46.79
C LYS A 179 -18.30 -15.11 47.85
N THR A 180 -19.45 -14.53 47.49
CA THR A 180 -20.57 -14.37 48.42
C THR A 180 -21.22 -15.71 48.73
N ASP A 181 -21.41 -16.56 47.72
CA ASP A 181 -21.97 -17.90 47.88
C ASP A 181 -21.05 -18.75 48.76
N LEU A 182 -19.73 -18.70 48.54
CA LEU A 182 -18.75 -19.39 49.40
C LEU A 182 -18.71 -18.83 50.84
N ARG A 183 -18.98 -17.53 51.01
CA ARG A 183 -19.14 -16.94 52.36
C ARG A 183 -20.43 -17.38 53.03
N LEU A 184 -21.52 -17.47 52.28
CA LEU A 184 -22.82 -17.95 52.76
C LEU A 184 -22.74 -19.43 53.11
N GLU A 185 -22.11 -20.26 52.28
CA GLU A 185 -21.82 -21.67 52.58
C GLU A 185 -20.97 -21.80 53.83
N LYS A 186 -19.87 -21.04 53.96
CA LYS A 186 -19.07 -21.04 55.20
C LYS A 186 -19.85 -20.57 56.43
N SER A 187 -20.74 -19.59 56.25
CA SER A 187 -21.60 -19.11 57.33
C SER A 187 -22.64 -20.16 57.70
N ALA A 188 -23.23 -20.84 56.72
CA ALA A 188 -24.18 -21.93 56.91
C ALA A 188 -23.50 -23.12 57.58
N ASP A 189 -22.27 -23.47 57.18
CA ASP A 189 -21.45 -24.49 57.82
C ASP A 189 -21.09 -24.10 59.26
N LEU A 190 -20.82 -22.82 59.53
CA LEU A 190 -20.56 -22.33 60.88
C LEU A 190 -21.82 -22.36 61.75
N VAL A 191 -22.98 -22.00 61.19
CA VAL A 191 -24.27 -22.11 61.88
C VAL A 191 -24.63 -23.57 62.12
N ALA A 192 -24.50 -24.44 61.13
CA ALA A 192 -24.70 -25.88 61.26
C ALA A 192 -23.73 -26.49 62.28
N LYS A 193 -22.48 -26.01 62.34
CA LYS A 193 -21.54 -26.38 63.42
C LYS A 193 -22.02 -25.89 64.78
N GLN A 194 -22.47 -24.64 64.91
CA GLN A 194 -22.99 -24.10 66.16
C GLN A 194 -24.27 -24.83 66.62
N GLU A 195 -25.16 -25.18 65.69
CA GLU A 195 -26.34 -26.01 65.93
C GLU A 195 -25.94 -27.42 66.33
N SER A 196 -25.00 -28.05 65.63
CA SER A 196 -24.48 -29.36 66.01
C SER A 196 -23.79 -29.33 67.38
N GLU A 197 -23.07 -28.26 67.72
CA GLU A 197 -22.47 -28.05 69.04
C GLU A 197 -23.52 -27.78 70.11
N PHE A 198 -24.63 -27.13 69.76
CA PHE A 198 -25.75 -26.88 70.64
C PHE A 198 -26.55 -28.16 70.89
N ASP A 199 -26.83 -28.95 69.86
CA ASP A 199 -27.42 -30.28 69.93
C ASP A 199 -26.51 -31.26 70.66
N GLU A 200 -25.19 -31.16 70.46
CA GLU A 200 -24.21 -31.89 71.25
C GLU A 200 -24.19 -31.41 72.70
N LYS A 201 -24.42 -30.13 73.00
CA LYS A 201 -24.51 -29.62 74.38
C LYS A 201 -25.82 -30.05 75.05
N ILE A 202 -26.95 -30.04 74.34
CA ILE A 202 -28.23 -30.62 74.79
C ILE A 202 -28.07 -32.12 74.98
N GLY A 203 -27.40 -32.80 74.06
CA GLY A 203 -27.06 -34.21 74.10
C GLY A 203 -26.09 -34.53 75.23
N LYS A 204 -25.09 -33.69 75.50
CA LYS A 204 -24.14 -33.79 76.61
C LYS A 204 -24.80 -33.44 77.94
N PHE A 205 -25.85 -32.62 77.98
CA PHE A 205 -26.64 -32.35 79.17
C PHE A 205 -27.56 -33.54 79.50
N LYS A 206 -28.22 -34.12 78.49
CA LYS A 206 -29.00 -35.37 78.60
C LYS A 206 -28.11 -36.59 78.89
N LYS A 207 -26.93 -36.64 78.29
CA LYS A 207 -25.90 -37.66 78.56
C LYS A 207 -25.17 -37.40 79.86
N SER A 208 -25.02 -36.19 80.37
CA SER A 208 -24.43 -35.92 81.70
C SER A 208 -25.34 -36.49 82.81
N MET A 209 -26.65 -36.42 82.61
CA MET A 209 -27.65 -37.07 83.46
C MET A 209 -27.58 -38.61 83.41
N LEU A 210 -27.19 -39.21 82.27
CA LEU A 210 -27.07 -40.67 82.10
C LEU A 210 -25.62 -41.20 82.27
N ALA A 211 -24.61 -40.34 82.15
CA ALA A 211 -23.19 -40.65 82.23
C ALA A 211 -22.62 -40.42 83.63
N GLU A 212 -23.39 -39.87 84.57
CA GLU A 212 -23.14 -40.11 86.00
C GLU A 212 -23.34 -41.60 86.35
N GLU A 213 -24.22 -42.31 85.63
CA GLU A 213 -24.44 -43.76 85.81
C GLU A 213 -23.44 -44.63 85.01
N GLU A 214 -23.02 -44.22 83.80
CA GLU A 214 -22.07 -45.01 82.96
C GLU A 214 -20.58 -44.64 83.11
N ARG A 215 -20.21 -43.58 83.85
CA ARG A 215 -18.81 -43.11 84.03
C ARG A 215 -17.88 -44.15 84.64
N LEU A 216 -18.41 -45.11 85.38
CA LEU A 216 -17.65 -46.18 86.03
C LEU A 216 -17.28 -47.33 85.07
N LEU A 217 -17.87 -47.41 83.86
CA LEU A 217 -17.70 -48.57 82.98
C LEU A 217 -16.90 -48.33 81.68
N ARG A 218 -16.86 -47.11 81.11
CA ARG A 218 -16.25 -46.87 79.77
C ARG A 218 -14.83 -46.31 79.73
N PHE A 219 -14.20 -46.07 80.89
CA PHE A 219 -12.81 -45.56 80.95
C PHE A 219 -11.77 -46.59 80.46
N ARG A 220 -12.12 -47.88 80.36
CA ARG A 220 -11.21 -48.94 79.91
C ARG A 220 -11.21 -49.22 78.39
N ASP A 221 -12.27 -48.87 77.66
CA ASP A 221 -12.38 -49.23 76.23
C ASP A 221 -11.93 -48.11 75.27
N ALA A 222 -11.87 -46.86 75.72
CA ALA A 222 -11.59 -45.68 74.89
C ALA A 222 -10.12 -45.56 74.42
N GLN A 223 -9.17 -46.20 75.09
CA GLN A 223 -7.74 -46.10 74.71
C GLN A 223 -7.37 -46.90 73.44
N GLY A 224 -8.18 -47.89 73.03
CA GLY A 224 -7.89 -48.72 71.85
C GLY A 224 -8.36 -48.12 70.51
N GLN A 225 -9.50 -47.41 70.51
CA GLN A 225 -10.12 -46.88 69.29
C GLN A 225 -9.38 -45.65 68.73
N GLU A 226 -8.83 -44.80 69.61
CA GLU A 226 -8.06 -43.63 69.19
C GLU A 226 -6.79 -43.94 68.40
N ALA A 227 -6.20 -45.13 68.56
CA ALA A 227 -5.01 -45.55 67.83
C ALA A 227 -5.33 -46.02 66.39
N SER A 228 -6.50 -46.66 66.20
CA SER A 228 -6.99 -47.13 64.90
C SER A 228 -7.35 -45.97 63.96
N ASP A 229 -8.04 -44.96 64.49
CA ASP A 229 -8.53 -43.83 63.70
C ASP A 229 -7.37 -42.92 63.24
N LYS A 230 -6.34 -42.77 64.09
CA LYS A 230 -5.11 -42.05 63.74
C LYS A 230 -4.34 -42.75 62.62
N ALA A 231 -4.38 -44.08 62.53
CA ALA A 231 -3.74 -44.85 61.46
C ALA A 231 -4.53 -44.81 60.14
N ALA A 232 -5.87 -44.80 60.18
CA ALA A 232 -6.73 -44.68 59.00
C ALA A 232 -6.57 -43.31 58.32
N VAL A 233 -6.57 -42.21 59.11
CA VAL A 233 -6.36 -40.85 58.61
C VAL A 233 -4.95 -40.68 58.00
N PHE A 234 -3.95 -41.38 58.52
CA PHE A 234 -2.60 -41.34 57.94
C PHE A 234 -2.52 -42.08 56.60
N LYS A 235 -3.15 -43.26 56.48
CA LYS A 235 -3.24 -44.00 55.21
C LYS A 235 -3.94 -43.18 54.14
N GLU A 236 -5.06 -42.55 54.46
CA GLU A 236 -5.82 -41.70 53.53
C GLU A 236 -4.99 -40.49 53.06
N LYS A 237 -4.23 -39.85 53.96
CA LYS A 237 -3.30 -38.77 53.58
C LYS A 237 -2.19 -39.24 52.63
N VAL A 238 -1.62 -40.43 52.88
CA VAL A 238 -0.58 -41.00 52.02
C VAL A 238 -1.13 -41.36 50.63
N GLU A 239 -2.33 -41.94 50.56
CA GLU A 239 -3.01 -42.21 49.30
C GLU A 239 -3.37 -40.92 48.54
N GLY A 240 -3.82 -39.89 49.26
CA GLY A 240 -4.07 -38.57 48.68
C GLY A 240 -2.81 -37.91 48.10
N ILE A 241 -1.65 -38.11 48.73
CA ILE A 241 -0.36 -37.64 48.21
C ILE A 241 0.03 -38.43 46.95
N LYS A 242 -0.16 -39.75 46.94
CA LYS A 242 0.11 -40.59 45.76
C LYS A 242 -0.77 -40.19 44.56
N ARG A 243 -2.08 -40.03 44.76
CA ARG A 243 -3.01 -39.57 43.69
C ARG A 243 -2.63 -38.20 43.15
N LYS A 244 -2.27 -37.24 44.02
CA LYS A 244 -1.79 -35.91 43.59
C LYS A 244 -0.46 -35.97 42.85
N ALA A 245 0.43 -36.89 43.20
CA ALA A 245 1.70 -37.08 42.50
C ALA A 245 1.49 -37.66 41.10
N GLU A 246 0.62 -38.66 40.95
CA GLU A 246 0.22 -39.25 39.66
C GLU A 246 -0.48 -38.21 38.77
N GLN A 247 -1.41 -37.43 39.33
CA GLN A 247 -2.10 -36.36 38.62
C GLN A 247 -1.11 -35.30 38.11
N ARG A 248 -0.16 -34.86 38.94
CA ARG A 248 0.90 -33.94 38.50
C ARG A 248 1.79 -34.52 37.40
N GLN A 249 2.02 -35.83 37.37
CA GLN A 249 2.77 -36.47 36.29
C GLN A 249 1.98 -36.51 34.99
N LEU A 250 0.68 -36.80 35.06
CA LEU A 250 -0.22 -36.74 33.91
C LEU A 250 -0.32 -35.32 33.35
N ASP A 251 -0.52 -34.31 34.21
CA ASP A 251 -0.58 -32.91 33.81
C ASP A 251 0.73 -32.47 33.12
N LYS A 252 1.89 -32.89 33.64
CA LYS A 252 3.18 -32.62 33.01
C LYS A 252 3.33 -33.27 31.64
N ARG A 253 2.80 -34.49 31.45
CA ARG A 253 2.82 -35.18 30.14
C ARG A 253 1.90 -34.46 29.15
N LEU A 254 0.68 -34.13 29.55
CA LEU A 254 -0.28 -33.39 28.72
C LEU A 254 0.25 -32.00 28.34
N ASP A 255 0.88 -31.29 29.26
CA ASP A 255 1.53 -30.01 28.97
C ASP A 255 2.73 -30.16 28.03
N GLY A 256 3.48 -31.26 28.14
CA GLY A 256 4.56 -31.61 27.21
C GLY A 256 4.03 -31.86 25.80
N GLU A 257 2.97 -32.66 25.67
CA GLU A 257 2.32 -32.96 24.39
C GLU A 257 1.71 -31.71 23.75
N LYS A 258 1.03 -30.85 24.53
CA LYS A 258 0.52 -29.56 24.05
C LYS A 258 1.64 -28.68 23.50
N LYS A 259 2.77 -28.57 24.21
CA LYS A 259 3.93 -27.81 23.74
C LYS A 259 4.52 -28.37 22.46
N LEU A 260 4.59 -29.70 22.30
CA LEU A 260 5.05 -30.34 21.08
C LEU A 260 4.08 -30.09 19.91
N GLN A 261 2.76 -30.14 20.15
CA GLN A 261 1.76 -29.79 19.16
C GLN A 261 1.85 -28.32 18.74
N ASP A 262 2.03 -27.40 19.69
CA ASP A 262 2.20 -25.98 19.40
C ASP A 262 3.49 -25.71 18.59
N LEU A 263 4.58 -26.41 18.90
CA LEU A 263 5.81 -26.35 18.11
C LEU A 263 5.59 -26.92 16.70
N GLY A 264 4.90 -28.06 16.57
CA GLY A 264 4.55 -28.65 15.28
C GLY A 264 3.69 -27.71 14.43
N ARG A 265 2.70 -27.04 15.03
CA ARG A 265 1.89 -26.01 14.36
C ARG A 265 2.73 -24.83 13.90
N LYS A 266 3.64 -24.34 14.74
CA LYS A 266 4.55 -23.23 14.38
C LYS A 266 5.49 -23.61 13.24
N ILE A 267 6.02 -24.83 13.23
CA ILE A 267 6.87 -25.32 12.13
C ILE A 267 6.05 -25.39 10.84
N ALA A 268 4.87 -26.01 10.87
CA ALA A 268 3.99 -26.08 9.70
C ALA A 268 3.56 -24.70 9.18
N GLU A 269 3.33 -23.73 10.08
CA GLU A 269 3.02 -22.36 9.72
C GLU A 269 4.21 -21.66 9.05
N VAL A 270 5.42 -21.83 9.59
CA VAL A 270 6.65 -21.27 8.99
C VAL A 270 6.92 -21.89 7.62
N ASP A 271 6.75 -23.20 7.47
CA ASP A 271 6.92 -23.88 6.18
C ASP A 271 5.87 -23.41 5.16
N SER A 272 4.60 -23.32 5.55
CA SER A 272 3.55 -22.77 4.68
C SER A 272 3.82 -21.31 4.31
N ASN A 273 4.31 -20.49 5.24
CA ASN A 273 4.70 -19.11 4.97
C ASN A 273 5.89 -19.04 4.01
N ARG A 274 6.88 -19.92 4.16
CA ARG A 274 8.03 -20.02 3.27
C ARG A 274 7.63 -20.42 1.86
N GLU A 275 6.74 -21.39 1.72
CA GLU A 275 6.18 -21.80 0.42
C GLU A 275 5.38 -20.67 -0.24
N ARG A 276 4.51 -20.00 0.51
CA ARG A 276 3.76 -18.82 0.01
C ARG A 276 4.69 -17.70 -0.41
N GLU A 277 5.74 -17.42 0.36
CA GLU A 277 6.71 -16.39 0.01
C GLU A 277 7.51 -16.76 -1.24
N GLN A 278 7.90 -18.03 -1.38
CA GLN A 278 8.58 -18.53 -2.58
C GLN A 278 7.66 -18.45 -3.81
N GLN A 279 6.39 -18.83 -3.69
CA GLN A 279 5.37 -18.63 -4.73
C GLN A 279 5.21 -17.15 -5.09
N ALA A 280 5.09 -16.27 -4.10
CA ALA A 280 4.98 -14.83 -4.32
C ALA A 280 6.23 -14.22 -4.97
N ARG A 281 7.43 -14.72 -4.66
CA ARG A 281 8.68 -14.32 -5.34
C ARG A 281 8.67 -14.75 -6.80
N MET A 282 8.24 -15.99 -7.08
CA MET A 282 8.11 -16.50 -8.44
C MET A 282 7.06 -15.74 -9.28
N ILE A 283 5.95 -15.35 -8.67
CA ILE A 283 4.92 -14.52 -9.32
C ILE A 283 5.46 -13.11 -9.60
N ARG A 284 6.13 -12.48 -8.62
CA ARG A 284 6.71 -11.15 -8.79
C ARG A 284 7.79 -11.12 -9.87
N SER A 285 8.66 -12.13 -9.94
CA SER A 285 9.64 -12.23 -11.02
C SER A 285 8.98 -12.37 -12.39
N GLU A 286 7.86 -13.10 -12.47
CA GLU A 286 7.10 -13.22 -13.72
C GLU A 286 6.46 -11.89 -14.14
N GLN A 287 5.87 -11.16 -13.18
CA GLN A 287 5.32 -9.83 -13.44
C GLN A 287 6.38 -8.85 -13.93
N GLN A 288 7.58 -8.89 -13.35
CA GLN A 288 8.72 -8.08 -13.81
C GLN A 288 9.17 -8.50 -15.22
N HIS A 289 9.21 -9.80 -15.50
CA HIS A 289 9.53 -10.31 -16.83
C HIS A 289 8.52 -9.84 -17.88
N LEU A 290 7.22 -9.93 -17.58
CA LEU A 290 6.15 -9.40 -18.45
C LEU A 290 6.27 -7.89 -18.66
N HIS A 291 6.63 -7.14 -17.62
CA HIS A 291 6.88 -5.70 -17.75
C HIS A 291 8.08 -5.38 -18.66
N ILE A 292 9.17 -6.15 -18.54
CA ILE A 292 10.33 -5.99 -19.43
C ILE A 292 9.96 -6.35 -20.88
N ALA A 293 9.18 -7.40 -21.08
CA ALA A 293 8.65 -7.77 -22.39
C ALA A 293 7.81 -6.64 -22.99
N ASP A 294 6.91 -6.03 -22.21
CA ASP A 294 6.13 -4.87 -22.64
C ASP A 294 6.98 -3.67 -23.08
N VAL A 295 8.06 -3.38 -22.34
CA VAL A 295 8.98 -2.29 -22.68
C VAL A 295 9.71 -2.60 -23.98
N ARG A 296 10.12 -3.85 -24.20
CA ARG A 296 10.75 -4.28 -25.46
C ARG A 296 9.79 -4.20 -26.63
N ASP A 297 8.59 -4.77 -26.49
CA ASP A 297 7.53 -4.70 -27.50
C ASP A 297 7.19 -3.25 -27.86
N ASN A 298 7.08 -2.37 -26.86
CA ASN A 298 6.80 -0.95 -27.11
C ASN A 298 7.95 -0.27 -27.84
N LYS A 299 9.20 -0.59 -27.51
CA LYS A 299 10.36 -0.09 -28.24
C LYS A 299 10.34 -0.54 -29.70
N GLU A 300 10.18 -1.85 -29.95
CA GLU A 300 10.09 -2.39 -31.31
C GLU A 300 8.95 -1.77 -32.10
N ARG A 301 7.79 -1.55 -31.45
CA ARG A 301 6.68 -0.83 -32.05
C ARG A 301 7.05 0.60 -32.44
N MET A 302 7.68 1.35 -31.55
CA MET A 302 8.13 2.72 -31.84
C MET A 302 9.15 2.76 -32.98
N ASP A 303 10.05 1.78 -33.04
CA ASP A 303 11.03 1.64 -34.12
C ASP A 303 10.32 1.38 -35.46
N ARG A 304 9.34 0.47 -35.50
CA ARG A 304 8.51 0.20 -36.70
C ARG A 304 7.70 1.42 -37.14
N VAL A 305 7.09 2.15 -36.21
CA VAL A 305 6.39 3.42 -36.52
C VAL A 305 7.36 4.46 -37.07
N GLY A 306 8.57 4.55 -36.49
CA GLY A 306 9.62 5.44 -36.96
C GLY A 306 10.14 5.08 -38.35
N GLU A 307 10.25 3.79 -38.67
CA GLU A 307 10.55 3.31 -40.03
C GLU A 307 9.44 3.63 -41.02
N HIS A 308 8.18 3.38 -40.65
CA HIS A 308 7.03 3.72 -41.49
C HIS A 308 7.01 5.20 -41.86
N ARG A 309 7.16 6.09 -40.85
CA ARG A 309 7.19 7.53 -41.07
C ARG A 309 8.36 7.96 -41.95
N ARG A 310 9.52 7.31 -41.82
CA ARG A 310 10.68 7.58 -42.68
C ARG A 310 10.42 7.16 -44.13
N LEU A 311 9.74 6.03 -44.34
CA LEU A 311 9.33 5.59 -45.67
C LEU A 311 8.29 6.53 -46.28
N GLU A 312 7.26 6.94 -45.52
CA GLU A 312 6.26 7.91 -46.00
C GLU A 312 6.90 9.24 -46.41
N MET A 313 7.83 9.77 -45.61
CA MET A 313 8.56 10.99 -45.96
C MET A 313 9.45 10.79 -47.20
N ARG A 314 10.02 9.60 -47.38
CA ARG A 314 10.81 9.25 -48.58
C ARG A 314 9.92 9.19 -49.81
N GLU A 315 8.78 8.50 -49.75
CA GLU A 315 7.81 8.39 -50.83
C GLU A 315 7.24 9.77 -51.21
N GLN A 316 6.96 10.64 -50.23
CA GLN A 316 6.58 12.03 -50.49
C GLN A 316 7.68 12.81 -51.20
N GLY A 317 8.94 12.64 -50.75
CA GLY A 317 10.09 13.24 -51.42
C GLY A 317 10.27 12.74 -52.85
N GLU A 318 10.14 11.44 -53.09
CA GLU A 318 10.21 10.83 -54.42
C GLU A 318 9.08 11.34 -55.32
N ALA A 319 7.84 11.41 -54.82
CA ALA A 319 6.71 11.97 -55.57
C ALA A 319 6.89 13.47 -55.89
N GLU A 320 7.48 14.25 -54.99
CA GLU A 320 7.84 15.65 -55.26
C GLU A 320 8.96 15.76 -56.30
N VAL A 321 9.96 14.88 -56.25
CA VAL A 321 11.03 14.81 -57.26
C VAL A 321 10.45 14.47 -58.63
N GLU A 322 9.59 13.44 -58.74
CA GLU A 322 8.90 13.10 -59.99
C GLU A 322 8.05 14.27 -60.52
N ARG A 323 7.38 15.01 -59.62
CA ARG A 323 6.64 16.22 -59.98
C ARG A 323 7.57 17.33 -60.50
N ILE A 324 8.73 17.51 -59.90
CA ILE A 324 9.72 18.48 -60.37
C ILE A 324 10.29 18.05 -61.72
N GLU A 325 10.64 16.78 -61.89
CA GLU A 325 11.16 16.21 -63.14
C GLU A 325 10.15 16.37 -64.29
N THR A 326 8.87 16.09 -64.04
CA THR A 326 7.81 16.30 -65.04
C THR A 326 7.64 17.78 -65.40
N LEU A 327 7.72 18.70 -64.42
CA LEU A 327 7.71 20.14 -64.67
C LEU A 327 8.94 20.62 -65.45
N LEU A 328 10.12 20.05 -65.17
CA LEU A 328 11.35 20.32 -65.93
C LEU A 328 11.24 19.82 -67.37
N ALA A 329 10.74 18.60 -67.59
CA ALA A 329 10.50 18.06 -68.92
C ALA A 329 9.52 18.95 -69.73
N LEU A 330 8.44 19.43 -69.09
CA LEU A 330 7.51 20.38 -69.72
C LEU A 330 8.18 21.72 -70.06
N LYS A 331 9.03 22.23 -69.17
CA LYS A 331 9.81 23.46 -69.41
C LYS A 331 10.73 23.28 -70.63
N ASP A 332 11.42 22.15 -70.74
CA ASP A 332 12.32 21.87 -71.86
C ASP A 332 11.57 21.76 -73.19
N GLN A 333 10.41 21.10 -73.20
CA GLN A 333 9.51 21.07 -74.37
C GLN A 333 9.09 22.48 -74.80
N LEU A 334 8.74 23.36 -73.85
CA LEU A 334 8.38 24.76 -74.17
C LEU A 334 9.57 25.56 -74.71
N LEU A 335 10.77 25.32 -74.20
CA LEU A 335 11.99 25.95 -74.72
C LEU A 335 12.33 25.45 -76.13
N GLU A 336 12.20 24.16 -76.41
CA GLU A 336 12.35 23.60 -77.75
C GLU A 336 11.33 24.18 -78.74
N GLN A 337 10.05 24.29 -78.33
CA GLN A 337 9.03 24.95 -79.14
C GLN A 337 9.38 26.41 -79.44
N ARG A 338 9.91 27.16 -78.45
CA ARG A 338 10.38 28.54 -78.66
C ARG A 338 11.58 28.58 -79.60
N LYS A 339 12.57 27.71 -79.44
CA LYS A 339 13.73 27.60 -80.34
C LYS A 339 13.28 27.30 -81.77
N ALA A 340 12.36 26.36 -81.97
CA ALA A 340 11.82 26.04 -83.29
C ALA A 340 11.07 27.22 -83.92
N ARG A 341 10.28 27.97 -83.13
CA ARG A 341 9.62 29.21 -83.60
C ARG A 341 10.63 30.29 -83.97
N ASN A 342 11.67 30.50 -83.16
CA ASN A 342 12.72 31.47 -83.42
C ASN A 342 13.52 31.09 -84.66
N LEU A 343 13.91 29.83 -84.81
CA LEU A 343 14.60 29.32 -86.00
C LEU A 343 13.74 29.50 -87.26
N LYS A 344 12.43 29.24 -87.17
CA LYS A 344 11.49 29.47 -88.28
C LYS A 344 11.35 30.96 -88.60
N ALA A 345 11.34 31.83 -87.58
CA ALA A 345 11.30 33.27 -87.74
C ALA A 345 12.60 33.80 -88.36
N GLU A 346 13.77 33.32 -87.94
CA GLU A 346 15.08 33.64 -88.51
C GLU A 346 15.21 33.15 -89.96
N ALA A 347 14.77 31.93 -90.26
CA ALA A 347 14.71 31.40 -91.62
C ALA A 347 13.79 32.24 -92.52
N SER A 348 12.67 32.77 -91.99
CA SER A 348 11.80 33.69 -92.73
C SER A 348 12.38 35.11 -92.87
N ARG A 349 13.23 35.54 -91.92
CA ARG A 349 13.90 36.85 -91.94
C ARG A 349 15.07 36.94 -92.92
N ASN A 350 15.65 35.81 -93.34
CA ASN A 350 16.69 35.78 -94.38
C ASN A 350 16.20 36.12 -95.80
N SER A 351 14.95 36.56 -95.97
CA SER A 351 14.46 37.15 -97.22
C SER A 351 14.45 38.69 -97.25
N ARG A 352 14.88 39.38 -96.18
CA ARG A 352 14.97 40.85 -96.17
C ARG A 352 16.24 41.37 -95.49
N GLY A 353 17.19 41.74 -96.34
CA GLY A 353 18.15 42.86 -96.17
C GLY A 353 18.87 42.98 -94.84
N LEU A 354 20.14 42.56 -94.82
CA LEU A 354 21.16 43.02 -93.88
C LEU A 354 21.19 44.56 -93.81
N SER A 355 20.68 45.13 -92.71
CA SER A 355 21.02 46.50 -92.32
C SER A 355 22.11 46.47 -91.26
N LEU A 356 23.36 46.66 -91.70
CA LEU A 356 24.50 47.01 -90.87
C LEU A 356 24.30 48.41 -90.27
N ARG A 357 23.75 48.50 -89.06
CA ARG A 357 23.86 49.64 -88.13
C ARG A 357 23.44 49.16 -86.74
N ARG A 358 24.02 49.56 -85.62
CA ARG A 358 25.19 50.36 -85.26
C ARG A 358 25.14 50.32 -83.72
N ASP A 359 26.29 50.27 -83.08
CA ASP A 359 26.44 50.35 -81.64
C ASP A 359 25.57 51.45 -81.03
N CYS A 360 24.61 51.09 -80.16
CA CYS A 360 23.81 52.01 -79.37
C CYS A 360 23.39 51.29 -78.08
N LEU A 361 24.21 51.50 -77.04
CA LEU A 361 23.87 51.80 -75.64
C LEU A 361 22.67 51.08 -74.97
N PRO A 362 22.84 50.60 -73.72
CA PRO A 362 21.76 50.00 -72.94
C PRO A 362 20.63 51.02 -72.74
N GLY A 363 19.41 50.61 -73.09
CA GLY A 363 18.21 51.44 -72.96
C GLY A 363 17.83 51.70 -71.49
N PRO A 364 17.10 52.80 -71.22
CA PRO A 364 16.71 53.22 -69.86
C PRO A 364 15.66 52.26 -69.30
N GLY A 365 16.15 51.24 -68.61
CA GLY A 365 15.36 50.13 -68.06
C GLY A 365 16.22 49.03 -67.44
N GLN A 366 17.54 49.05 -67.66
CA GLN A 366 18.53 48.19 -67.01
C GLN A 366 19.23 48.88 -65.83
N TYR A 367 18.47 49.50 -64.93
CA TYR A 367 18.97 49.70 -63.58
C TYR A 367 18.75 48.40 -62.82
N GLU A 368 19.72 47.48 -62.90
CA GLU A 368 19.92 46.55 -61.78
C GLU A 368 20.19 47.44 -60.56
N ALA A 369 19.17 47.57 -59.71
CA ALA A 369 19.40 48.11 -58.38
C ALA A 369 20.47 47.22 -57.73
N PRO A 370 21.58 47.78 -57.21
CA PRO A 370 22.54 46.99 -56.47
C PRO A 370 21.78 46.29 -55.34
N PRO A 371 22.06 45.00 -55.05
CA PRO A 371 21.40 44.28 -53.97
C PRO A 371 21.53 45.14 -52.72
N SER A 372 20.38 45.54 -52.17
CA SER A 372 20.32 46.37 -50.97
C SER A 372 21.24 45.76 -49.94
N SER A 373 22.24 46.54 -49.52
CA SER A 373 23.14 46.22 -48.43
C SER A 373 22.41 46.27 -47.09
N LEU A 374 21.35 45.47 -46.94
CA LEU A 374 20.91 44.93 -45.66
C LEU A 374 21.91 43.84 -45.29
N GLN A 375 23.14 44.27 -45.04
CA GLN A 375 24.01 43.56 -44.12
C GLN A 375 23.25 43.51 -42.80
N GLU A 376 22.72 42.35 -42.50
CA GLU A 376 22.35 41.94 -41.15
C GLU A 376 23.54 42.24 -40.24
N MET A 377 23.51 43.39 -39.56
CA MET A 377 24.36 43.62 -38.43
C MET A 377 24.11 42.47 -37.45
N PRO A 378 25.13 41.72 -37.01
CA PRO A 378 24.93 40.75 -35.95
C PRO A 378 24.42 41.51 -34.73
N VAL A 379 23.16 41.26 -34.38
CA VAL A 379 22.54 41.79 -33.17
C VAL A 379 23.45 41.38 -32.01
N VAL A 380 24.14 42.36 -31.44
CA VAL A 380 24.92 42.19 -30.23
C VAL A 380 23.93 41.70 -29.17
N LYS A 381 24.10 40.45 -28.73
CA LYS A 381 23.33 39.86 -27.64
C LYS A 381 23.43 40.78 -26.43
N ILE A 382 22.38 41.55 -26.16
CA ILE A 382 22.20 42.24 -24.89
C ILE A 382 22.23 41.15 -23.81
N GLY A 383 23.13 41.32 -22.85
CA GLY A 383 23.68 40.32 -21.95
C GLY A 383 22.73 39.22 -21.46
N ASN A 384 23.32 38.04 -21.23
CA ASN A 384 22.80 36.99 -20.36
C ASN A 384 22.79 37.46 -18.88
N ALA A 385 22.19 38.62 -18.60
CA ALA A 385 21.83 38.98 -17.24
C ALA A 385 20.66 38.07 -16.88
N LYS A 386 20.93 37.11 -16.01
CA LYS A 386 19.97 36.16 -15.45
C LYS A 386 19.06 36.95 -14.51
N VAL A 387 18.19 37.79 -15.06
CA VAL A 387 17.14 38.47 -14.32
C VAL A 387 16.19 37.37 -13.85
N PRO A 388 16.10 37.09 -12.54
CA PRO A 388 15.14 36.12 -12.03
C PRO A 388 13.76 36.54 -12.52
N GLY A 389 13.00 35.62 -13.12
CA GLY A 389 11.66 35.97 -13.59
C GLY A 389 10.85 36.52 -12.43
N MET A 390 9.99 37.52 -12.65
CA MET A 390 9.12 38.09 -11.60
C MET A 390 8.34 37.04 -10.81
N VAL A 391 8.13 35.87 -11.41
CA VAL A 391 7.51 34.70 -10.79
C VAL A 391 8.41 34.07 -9.71
N ASP A 392 9.72 34.00 -9.91
CA ASP A 392 10.66 33.41 -8.94
C ASP A 392 10.84 34.31 -7.70
N GLU A 393 10.79 35.63 -7.85
CA GLU A 393 10.78 36.58 -6.73
C GLU A 393 9.46 36.53 -5.96
N ALA A 394 8.32 36.43 -6.67
CA ALA A 394 7.02 36.23 -6.03
C ALA A 394 6.96 34.90 -5.26
N ILE A 395 7.47 33.81 -5.85
CA ILE A 395 7.53 32.49 -5.20
C ILE A 395 8.43 32.54 -3.96
N LYS A 396 9.62 33.16 -4.04
CA LYS A 396 10.50 33.32 -2.86
C LYS A 396 9.89 34.18 -1.76
N GLY A 397 9.13 35.22 -2.11
CA GLY A 397 8.40 36.04 -1.14
C GLY A 397 7.24 35.29 -0.46
N THR A 398 6.55 34.43 -1.19
CA THR A 398 5.43 33.63 -0.64
C THR A 398 5.87 32.39 0.12
N ALA A 399 7.08 31.89 -0.09
CA ALA A 399 7.60 30.71 0.61
C ALA A 399 7.68 30.89 2.15
N ALA A 400 7.82 32.12 2.63
CA ALA A 400 7.84 32.44 4.07
C ALA A 400 6.45 32.68 4.68
N ASN A 401 5.41 32.82 3.86
CA ASN A 401 4.03 33.08 4.31
C ASN A 401 3.12 31.90 3.95
N PRO A 402 2.98 30.88 4.82
CA PRO A 402 2.05 29.79 4.57
C PRO A 402 0.62 30.33 4.43
N ALA A 403 -0.20 29.66 3.63
CA ALA A 403 -1.57 30.07 3.38
C ALA A 403 -2.36 30.18 4.70
N PRO A 404 -3.29 31.15 4.82
CA PRO A 404 -4.11 31.30 6.02
C PRO A 404 -4.85 29.99 6.34
N GLY A 405 -4.57 29.43 7.52
CA GLY A 405 -5.07 28.11 7.96
C GLY A 405 -4.02 26.99 8.01
N THR A 406 -2.81 27.20 7.46
CA THR A 406 -1.68 26.24 7.54
C THR A 406 -0.61 26.63 8.57
N TYR A 407 -0.88 27.58 9.47
CA TYR A 407 0.02 27.92 10.55
C TYR A 407 0.14 26.75 11.54
N ASP A 408 1.25 26.03 11.50
CA ASP A 408 1.61 25.10 12.55
C ASP A 408 2.01 25.91 13.80
N PHE A 409 1.22 25.81 14.86
CA PHE A 409 1.45 26.52 16.13
C PHE A 409 2.79 26.18 16.79
N LYS A 410 3.50 25.17 16.28
CA LYS A 410 4.81 24.74 16.76
C LYS A 410 5.99 25.38 16.02
N VAL A 411 5.76 26.18 14.99
CA VAL A 411 6.82 26.78 14.16
C VAL A 411 6.68 28.29 14.17
N LEU A 412 7.77 29.00 14.49
CA LEU A 412 7.82 30.46 14.50
C LEU A 412 7.85 31.03 13.07
N ALA A 413 7.58 32.32 12.93
CA ALA A 413 7.54 33.01 11.62
C ALA A 413 8.85 32.95 10.82
N ASN A 414 9.97 32.64 11.48
CA ASN A 414 11.27 32.43 10.87
C ASN A 414 11.55 30.97 10.46
N GLY A 415 10.59 30.05 10.65
CA GLY A 415 10.71 28.63 10.32
C GLY A 415 11.37 27.76 11.40
N ASP A 416 11.80 28.37 12.52
CA ASP A 416 12.38 27.62 13.63
C ASP A 416 11.28 26.96 14.48
N ALA A 417 11.51 25.71 14.89
CA ALA A 417 10.62 25.04 15.81
C ALA A 417 10.62 25.79 17.16
N LEU A 418 9.44 26.02 17.73
CA LEU A 418 9.23 26.70 19.01
C LEU A 418 10.03 26.07 20.16
N SER A 419 10.40 24.79 20.02
CA SER A 419 11.26 24.07 20.96
C SER A 419 12.72 24.52 20.96
N GLN A 420 13.22 25.12 19.87
CA GLN A 420 14.62 25.58 19.76
C GLN A 420 14.80 27.04 20.20
N ALA A 421 13.77 27.88 20.10
CA ALA A 421 13.87 29.30 20.45
C ALA A 421 13.95 29.57 21.97
N ASN A 422 13.58 28.60 22.82
CA ASN A 422 13.63 28.74 24.28
C ASN A 422 14.87 28.06 24.89
N ALA A 423 16.07 28.46 24.47
CA ALA A 423 17.31 28.00 25.11
C ALA A 423 17.52 28.54 26.54
N ARG A 424 16.67 29.45 27.04
CA ARG A 424 16.79 30.02 28.40
C ARG A 424 15.47 30.19 29.19
N GLY A 425 14.32 29.79 28.63
CA GLY A 425 13.02 29.87 29.31
C GLY A 425 12.48 28.47 29.62
N GLY A 426 11.97 28.25 30.83
CA GLY A 426 11.62 26.95 31.39
C GLY A 426 10.90 25.98 30.44
N LYS A 427 11.33 24.71 30.47
CA LYS A 427 10.71 23.61 29.74
C LYS A 427 9.22 23.54 30.09
N ILE A 428 8.34 23.80 29.13
CA ILE A 428 6.94 23.40 29.22
C ILE A 428 6.95 21.87 29.14
N GLY A 429 6.88 21.20 30.28
CA GLY A 429 6.89 19.75 30.34
C GLY A 429 5.71 19.18 29.56
N GLU A 430 5.96 18.16 28.74
CA GLU A 430 4.94 17.26 28.14
C GLU A 430 4.27 16.39 29.22
N GLY A 431 3.91 16.98 30.35
CA GLY A 431 2.97 16.35 31.26
C GLY A 431 1.58 16.59 30.70
N ASP A 432 0.84 15.51 30.42
CA ASP A 432 -0.59 15.57 30.18
C ASP A 432 -1.21 16.53 31.19
N ARG A 433 -1.73 17.67 30.71
CA ARG A 433 -2.36 18.68 31.56
C ARG A 433 -3.51 17.97 32.25
N LYS A 434 -3.33 17.67 33.54
CA LYS A 434 -4.36 17.05 34.37
C LYS A 434 -5.60 17.93 34.27
N SER A 435 -6.69 17.34 33.82
CA SER A 435 -7.96 18.02 33.70
C SER A 435 -8.35 18.56 35.08
N PHE A 436 -9.02 19.71 35.14
CA PHE A 436 -9.57 20.26 36.39
C PHE A 436 -10.46 19.23 37.12
N LEU A 437 -11.04 18.30 36.35
CA LEU A 437 -11.82 17.16 36.84
C LEU A 437 -10.97 16.10 37.57
N ASP A 438 -9.73 15.86 37.13
CA ASP A 438 -8.82 14.90 37.78
C ASP A 438 -8.29 15.47 39.10
N GLU A 439 -8.00 16.77 39.15
CA GLU A 439 -7.64 17.45 40.40
C GLU A 439 -8.80 17.46 41.40
N ALA A 440 -10.02 17.72 40.93
CA ALA A 440 -11.22 17.65 41.76
C ALA A 440 -11.51 16.23 42.27
N GLN A 441 -11.27 15.18 41.47
CA GLN A 441 -11.40 13.79 41.92
C GLN A 441 -10.36 13.44 42.98
N LYS A 442 -9.11 13.85 42.79
CA LYS A 442 -8.01 13.56 43.73
C LYS A 442 -8.19 14.26 45.08
N LEU A 443 -8.77 15.47 45.07
CA LEU A 443 -9.15 16.16 46.30
C LEU A 443 -10.34 15.49 47.00
N LYS A 444 -11.26 14.87 46.24
CA LYS A 444 -12.41 14.14 46.78
C LYS A 444 -12.08 12.72 47.24
N GLU A 445 -10.99 12.10 46.77
CA GLU A 445 -10.52 10.79 47.27
C GLU A 445 -10.23 10.80 48.77
N PHE A 446 -9.93 11.96 49.36
CA PHE A 446 -9.68 12.11 50.80
C PHE A 446 -10.91 12.51 51.61
N VAL A 447 -12.05 12.74 50.97
CA VAL A 447 -13.31 13.06 51.65
C VAL A 447 -14.15 11.78 51.69
N PRO A 448 -14.27 11.10 52.85
CA PRO A 448 -15.09 9.89 52.93
C PRO A 448 -16.52 10.23 52.54
N ALA A 449 -17.08 9.44 51.63
CA ALA A 449 -18.46 9.62 51.19
C ALA A 449 -19.43 9.52 52.39
N PRO A 450 -20.52 10.30 52.43
CA PRO A 450 -21.50 10.24 53.51
C PRO A 450 -22.00 8.80 53.69
N GLY A 451 -21.77 8.22 54.88
CA GLY A 451 -22.11 6.82 55.19
C GLY A 451 -20.96 5.81 55.14
N ARG A 452 -19.72 6.24 54.83
CA ARG A 452 -18.49 5.40 54.91
C ARG A 452 -17.45 5.97 55.88
N TYR A 453 -17.87 6.30 57.10
CA TYR A 453 -16.94 6.55 58.19
C TYR A 453 -16.38 5.22 58.69
N GLU A 454 -15.40 4.65 57.99
CA GLU A 454 -14.54 3.66 58.62
C GLU A 454 -13.68 4.39 59.65
N ALA A 455 -13.80 3.99 60.92
CA ALA A 455 -13.00 4.52 62.02
C ALA A 455 -11.52 4.49 61.59
N ALA A 456 -10.94 5.68 61.46
CA ALA A 456 -9.60 5.88 60.95
C ALA A 456 -8.63 4.90 61.63
N LYS A 457 -8.02 4.02 60.83
CA LYS A 457 -6.83 3.28 61.24
C LYS A 457 -5.87 4.29 61.84
N SER A 458 -5.55 4.06 63.11
CA SER A 458 -4.73 4.91 63.96
C SER A 458 -3.54 5.49 63.20
N SER A 459 -3.35 6.80 63.30
CA SER A 459 -2.19 7.56 62.82
C SER A 459 -0.85 7.18 63.47
N LEU A 460 -0.80 6.06 64.19
CA LEU A 460 0.35 5.54 64.93
C LEU A 460 1.31 4.69 64.08
N GLU A 461 0.89 4.13 62.93
CA GLU A 461 1.81 3.36 62.06
C GLU A 461 2.73 4.23 61.18
N ALA A 462 2.48 5.55 61.10
CA ALA A 462 3.27 6.46 60.28
C ALA A 462 4.62 6.89 60.91
N LYS A 463 4.93 6.44 62.14
CA LYS A 463 6.16 6.80 62.88
C LYS A 463 7.23 5.70 62.93
N ALA A 464 7.21 4.71 62.03
CA ALA A 464 8.40 3.86 61.84
C ALA A 464 9.48 4.66 61.06
N PRO A 465 10.73 4.78 61.56
CA PRO A 465 11.80 5.46 60.85
C PRO A 465 12.13 4.67 59.58
N LYS A 466 11.55 5.09 58.45
CA LYS A 466 11.92 4.57 57.14
C LYS A 466 13.33 5.07 56.83
N MET A 467 14.31 4.17 56.87
CA MET A 467 15.66 4.48 56.40
C MET A 467 15.57 5.06 54.99
N ALA A 468 16.10 6.27 54.82
CA ALA A 468 16.05 7.02 53.57
C ALA A 468 16.78 6.22 52.47
N ARG A 469 16.02 5.50 51.64
CA ARG A 469 16.51 5.10 50.32
C ARG A 469 16.70 6.36 49.51
N ALA A 470 17.93 6.61 49.07
CA ALA A 470 18.27 7.69 48.15
C ALA A 470 17.27 7.67 46.98
N LYS A 471 16.43 8.70 46.88
CA LYS A 471 15.56 8.90 45.74
C LYS A 471 16.46 9.31 44.58
N PHE A 472 16.51 8.47 43.55
CA PHE A 472 17.06 8.86 42.27
C PHE A 472 15.92 9.51 41.48
N ASP A 473 16.03 10.82 41.20
CA ASP A 473 14.98 11.62 40.56
C ASP A 473 14.82 11.36 39.05
N ASP A 474 15.62 10.46 38.48
CA ASP A 474 15.50 10.09 37.07
C ASP A 474 14.50 8.94 36.85
N GLN A 475 13.23 9.31 36.67
CA GLN A 475 12.13 8.38 36.38
C GLN A 475 12.27 7.67 35.01
N ALA A 476 13.17 8.15 34.13
CA ALA A 476 13.45 7.56 32.81
C ALA A 476 14.30 6.27 32.86
N PHE A 477 14.98 5.97 33.97
CA PHE A 477 15.84 4.78 34.09
C PHE A 477 15.24 3.65 34.94
N CYS A 478 14.06 3.86 35.51
CA CYS A 478 13.47 2.98 36.54
C CYS A 478 12.51 1.90 36.01
N ASN A 479 12.25 1.83 34.69
CA ASN A 479 11.32 0.83 34.14
C ASN A 479 11.94 -0.55 33.91
N ASP A 480 13.28 -0.67 33.96
CA ASP A 480 13.93 -1.97 33.82
C ASP A 480 14.25 -2.57 35.19
N LYS A 481 13.30 -3.35 35.73
CA LYS A 481 13.41 -4.06 37.02
C LYS A 481 14.62 -5.01 37.09
N LYS A 482 15.30 -5.28 35.97
CA LYS A 482 16.49 -6.13 35.88
C LYS A 482 17.79 -5.35 35.67
N SER A 483 17.77 -4.02 35.68
CA SER A 483 18.98 -3.21 35.54
C SER A 483 19.95 -3.47 36.69
N ALA A 484 21.19 -3.84 36.35
CA ALA A 484 22.27 -4.10 37.31
C ALA A 484 22.56 -2.91 38.24
N LYS A 485 22.12 -1.70 37.88
CA LYS A 485 22.28 -0.48 38.68
C LYS A 485 21.36 -0.41 39.91
N ASN A 486 20.27 -1.20 39.93
CA ASN A 486 19.32 -1.27 41.04
C ASN A 486 19.80 -2.14 42.21
N PHE A 487 20.92 -2.86 42.05
CA PHE A 487 21.54 -3.60 43.14
C PHE A 487 22.51 -2.69 43.91
N PRO A 488 22.60 -2.83 45.25
CA PRO A 488 23.63 -2.19 46.07
C PRO A 488 25.01 -2.39 45.47
N ALA A 489 25.94 -1.44 45.60
CA ALA A 489 27.24 -1.47 44.94
C ALA A 489 28.00 -2.81 45.14
N TRP A 490 27.84 -3.45 46.29
CA TRP A 490 28.44 -4.75 46.63
C TRP A 490 27.75 -5.98 46.00
N ALA A 491 26.51 -5.83 45.52
CA ALA A 491 25.73 -6.88 44.85
C ALA A 491 25.64 -6.65 43.32
N ARG A 492 26.35 -5.63 42.80
CA ARG A 492 26.48 -5.45 41.35
C ARG A 492 27.44 -6.53 40.85
N PRO A 493 27.09 -7.30 39.80
CA PRO A 493 28.04 -8.20 39.18
C PRO A 493 29.20 -7.35 38.65
N ALA A 494 30.34 -7.41 39.33
CA ALA A 494 31.54 -6.72 38.92
C ALA A 494 31.93 -7.26 37.54
N THR A 495 31.91 -6.40 36.53
CA THR A 495 32.33 -6.69 35.15
C THR A 495 33.82 -7.00 35.03
N GLU A 496 34.54 -7.12 36.15
CA GLU A 496 35.96 -7.45 36.21
C GLU A 496 36.24 -8.95 36.21
N THR A 497 35.24 -9.80 36.42
CA THR A 497 35.39 -11.24 36.16
C THR A 497 35.10 -11.51 34.68
N PRO A 498 36.09 -11.93 33.87
CA PRO A 498 35.83 -12.29 32.48
C PRO A 498 34.79 -13.42 32.48
N GLY A 499 33.64 -13.17 31.85
CA GLY A 499 32.62 -14.21 31.67
C GLY A 499 33.19 -15.39 30.88
N PRO A 500 32.44 -16.50 30.70
CA PRO A 500 32.92 -17.69 29.99
C PRO A 500 33.48 -17.43 28.58
N ALA A 501 33.07 -16.33 27.93
CA ALA A 501 33.60 -15.87 26.64
C ALA A 501 34.93 -15.08 26.72
N GLY A 502 35.41 -14.74 27.92
CA GLY A 502 36.68 -14.07 28.18
C GLY A 502 37.86 -15.02 28.34
N TYR A 503 37.62 -16.33 28.33
CA TYR A 503 38.65 -17.38 28.35
C TYR A 503 38.97 -17.96 26.96
N SER A 504 38.44 -17.39 25.87
CA SER A 504 38.81 -17.81 24.51
C SER A 504 40.23 -17.34 24.20
N VAL A 505 41.16 -18.29 24.04
CA VAL A 505 42.61 -18.10 23.93
C VAL A 505 43.06 -17.43 22.63
N ASP A 506 42.15 -17.14 21.70
CA ASP A 506 42.50 -16.60 20.38
C ASP A 506 41.65 -15.37 20.01
N ASP A 507 42.30 -14.23 19.79
CA ASP A 507 41.68 -12.94 19.47
C ASP A 507 40.83 -12.99 18.19
N TYR A 508 41.16 -13.91 17.27
CA TYR A 508 40.38 -14.12 16.06
C TYR A 508 39.00 -14.73 16.36
N SER A 509 38.97 -15.77 17.20
CA SER A 509 37.72 -16.42 17.60
C SER A 509 36.79 -15.47 18.37
N ARG A 510 37.37 -14.57 19.17
CA ARG A 510 36.65 -13.52 19.91
C ARG A 510 35.96 -12.53 18.98
N LYS A 511 36.67 -12.04 17.95
CA LYS A 511 36.12 -11.10 16.96
C LYS A 511 35.02 -11.73 16.12
N GLU A 512 35.11 -13.03 15.84
CA GLU A 512 34.13 -13.74 15.02
C GLU A 512 32.83 -14.03 15.76
N VAL A 513 32.91 -14.41 17.05
CA VAL A 513 31.72 -14.55 17.92
C VAL A 513 31.04 -13.20 18.14
N LEU A 514 31.81 -12.12 18.35
CA LEU A 514 31.27 -10.75 18.44
C LEU A 514 30.60 -10.30 17.13
N ARG A 515 31.17 -10.61 15.95
CA ARG A 515 30.54 -10.32 14.65
C ARG A 515 29.25 -11.12 14.45
N ARG A 516 29.18 -12.39 14.88
CA ARG A 516 27.95 -13.19 14.80
C ARG A 516 26.86 -12.64 15.71
N ALA A 517 27.20 -12.29 16.94
CA ALA A 517 26.27 -11.69 17.88
C ALA A 517 25.74 -10.34 17.36
N GLN A 518 26.60 -9.49 16.81
CA GLN A 518 26.20 -8.20 16.20
C GLN A 518 25.35 -8.38 14.93
N LYS A 519 25.57 -9.44 14.13
CA LYS A 519 24.71 -9.75 12.97
C LYS A 519 23.30 -10.24 13.34
N SER A 520 23.13 -10.79 14.55
CA SER A 520 21.85 -11.35 15.01
C SER A 520 20.92 -10.34 15.70
N LEU A 521 21.43 -9.15 16.02
CA LEU A 521 20.60 -8.07 16.55
C LEU A 521 20.01 -7.26 15.37
N PRO A 522 18.69 -6.99 15.36
CA PRO A 522 18.09 -6.13 14.35
C PRO A 522 18.75 -4.75 14.45
N ASN A 523 19.35 -4.30 13.33
CA ASN A 523 20.10 -3.05 13.23
C ASN A 523 19.18 -1.82 13.38
N LEU A 524 18.67 -1.55 14.59
CA LEU A 524 17.91 -0.33 14.91
C LEU A 524 18.76 0.94 14.68
N THR A 525 20.07 0.86 14.83
CA THR A 525 20.99 2.00 14.67
C THR A 525 21.23 2.39 13.21
N ARG A 526 20.95 1.52 12.23
CA ARG A 526 21.12 1.86 10.81
C ARG A 526 19.91 2.61 10.24
N ASP A 527 18.71 2.41 10.80
CA ASP A 527 17.51 3.18 10.41
C ASP A 527 17.40 4.52 11.15
N MET A 528 17.91 4.62 12.38
CA MET A 528 17.86 5.86 13.17
C MET A 528 18.87 6.94 12.73
N LEU A 529 19.93 6.57 11.99
CA LEU A 529 21.00 7.48 11.57
C LEU A 529 21.01 7.77 10.06
N ARG A 530 19.93 7.47 9.34
CA ARG A 530 19.84 7.83 7.92
C ARG A 530 19.43 9.31 7.78
N PRO A 531 20.31 10.22 7.32
CA PRO A 531 19.94 11.61 7.12
C PRO A 531 19.06 11.70 5.86
N GLY A 532 17.88 12.30 5.98
CA GLY A 532 17.18 12.95 4.88
C GLY A 532 16.54 12.04 3.83
N LYS A 533 15.32 11.56 4.11
CA LYS A 533 14.24 11.53 3.11
C LYS A 533 12.97 12.04 3.77
N LEU A 534 12.88 13.37 3.85
CA LEU A 534 11.60 14.05 4.00
C LEU A 534 10.76 13.67 2.77
N ASN A 535 9.67 12.96 3.02
CA ASN A 535 8.63 12.75 2.04
C ASN A 535 8.07 14.12 1.65
N VAL A 536 8.40 14.55 0.43
CA VAL A 536 7.56 15.46 -0.33
C VAL A 536 6.31 14.65 -0.67
N ALA A 537 5.30 14.76 0.19
CA ALA A 537 3.95 14.36 -0.14
C ALA A 537 3.41 15.42 -1.11
N GLU A 538 3.50 15.12 -2.40
CA GLU A 538 2.68 15.79 -3.40
C GLU A 538 1.21 15.53 -3.05
N GLY A 539 0.49 16.60 -2.77
CA GLY A 539 -0.95 16.56 -2.55
C GLY A 539 -1.69 16.14 -3.82
N LYS A 540 -2.57 15.17 -3.64
CA LYS A 540 -3.89 15.13 -4.28
C LYS A 540 -4.93 14.86 -3.21
#